data_AF-A0A7J4RUD7-F1
#
_entry.id   AF-A0A7J4RUD7-F1
#
_cell.length_a   1.000
_cell.length_b   1.000
_cell.length_c   1.000
_cell.angle_alpha   90.00
_cell.angle_beta   90.00
_cell.angle_gamma   90.00
#
_symmetry.space_group_name_H-M   'P 1'
#
loop_
_entity.id
_entity.type
_entity.pdbx_description
1 polymer ?
#
loop_
_entity_poly.entity_id
_entity_poly.type
_entity_poly.pdbx_seq_one_letter_code
_entity_poly.pdbx_strand_id
1 'polypeptide(L)'
;MMIGVDNLISKSLVSVIQDNLSEQTIKKLDDRLVEKYGITLRQAAEDFQKIDEVLREFFGEGAVGIERKIFESICTVSKAKNTDEEWMTIKDSNISKIVLAAFGDEDKKKIISVLMNESHIVSEVLEICNLPQT
;
A
#
# COMPACT_ATOMS: atom_id res chain seq x y z
N MET A 1 -8.04 -5.41 -10.58
CA MET A 1 -7.14 -4.31 -10.21
C MET A 1 -7.56 -3.88 -8.81
N MET A 2 -6.77 -4.17 -7.77
CA MET A 2 -7.09 -3.76 -6.40
C MET A 2 -6.68 -2.29 -6.22
N ILE A 3 -7.60 -1.35 -6.48
CA ILE A 3 -7.34 0.10 -6.41
C ILE A 3 -7.43 0.61 -4.95
N GLY A 4 -6.97 -0.19 -3.99
CA GLY A 4 -7.18 0.04 -2.55
C GLY A 4 -5.90 0.44 -1.83
N VAL A 5 -5.33 -0.52 -1.11
CA VAL A 5 -4.11 -0.35 -0.31
C VAL A 5 -2.94 0.13 -1.18
N ASP A 6 -2.86 -0.33 -2.43
CA ASP A 6 -1.76 0.02 -3.33
C ASP A 6 -1.70 1.53 -3.59
N ASN A 7 -2.86 2.17 -3.77
CA ASN A 7 -2.95 3.62 -3.93
C ASN A 7 -2.64 4.35 -2.62
N LEU A 8 -3.12 3.84 -1.48
CA LEU A 8 -2.87 4.43 -0.16
C LEU A 8 -1.37 4.53 0.14
N ILE A 9 -0.60 3.50 -0.23
CA ILE A 9 0.84 3.44 0.08
C ILE A 9 1.72 3.87 -1.10
N SER A 10 1.20 4.03 -2.32
CA SER A 10 1.93 4.36 -3.55
C SER A 10 2.93 5.52 -3.38
N LYS A 11 2.50 6.62 -2.76
CA LYS A 11 3.34 7.80 -2.54
C LYS A 11 4.50 7.50 -1.59
N SER A 12 4.21 6.80 -0.51
CA SER A 12 5.23 6.35 0.45
C SER A 12 6.17 5.35 -0.20
N LEU A 13 5.65 4.46 -1.04
CA LEU A 13 6.44 3.45 -1.74
C LEU A 13 7.47 4.08 -2.66
N VAL A 14 7.09 5.06 -3.49
CA VAL A 14 8.04 5.76 -4.37
C VAL A 14 9.16 6.40 -3.56
N SER A 15 8.83 7.10 -2.47
CA SER A 15 9.82 7.73 -1.60
C SER A 15 10.77 6.70 -0.99
N VAL A 16 10.23 5.61 -0.45
CA VAL A 16 11.03 4.58 0.21
C VAL A 16 11.92 3.84 -0.78
N ILE A 17 11.46 3.57 -2.00
CA ILE A 17 12.29 3.01 -3.08
C ILE A 17 13.46 3.96 -3.38
N GLN A 18 13.18 5.26 -3.47
CA GLN A 18 14.19 6.29 -3.73
C GLN A 18 15.22 6.40 -2.60
N ASP A 19 14.80 6.18 -1.35
CA ASP A 19 15.68 6.21 -0.18
C ASP A 19 16.51 4.91 0.01
N ASN A 20 16.03 3.79 -0.54
CA ASN A 20 16.67 2.47 -0.36
C ASN A 20 17.55 2.03 -1.52
N LEU A 21 17.37 2.59 -2.71
CA LEU A 21 18.13 2.26 -3.91
C LEU A 21 19.00 3.45 -4.33
N SER A 22 20.13 3.18 -4.97
CA SER A 22 20.95 4.26 -5.55
C SER A 22 20.25 4.89 -6.76
N GLU A 23 20.56 6.14 -7.07
CA GLU A 23 20.02 6.85 -8.25
C GLU A 23 20.20 6.07 -9.56
N GLN A 24 21.35 5.41 -9.73
CA GLN A 24 21.61 4.58 -10.91
C GLN A 24 20.69 3.36 -10.97
N THR A 25 20.39 2.74 -9.83
CA THR A 25 19.47 1.60 -9.75
C THR A 25 18.03 2.05 -10.00
N ILE A 26 17.62 3.20 -9.45
CA ILE A 26 16.29 3.78 -9.69
C ILE A 26 16.12 4.07 -11.17
N LYS A 27 17.13 4.65 -11.83
CA LYS A 27 17.08 4.91 -13.27
C LYS A 27 16.93 3.62 -14.07
N LYS A 28 17.72 2.57 -13.76
CA LYS A 28 17.59 1.27 -14.43
C LYS A 28 16.21 0.63 -14.23
N LEU A 29 15.66 0.74 -13.02
CA LEU A 29 14.32 0.28 -12.69
C LEU A 29 13.27 1.01 -13.53
N ASP A 30 13.34 2.34 -13.60
CA ASP A 30 12.42 3.18 -14.36
C ASP A 30 12.52 2.92 -15.88
N ASP A 31 13.74 2.90 -16.43
CA ASP A 31 14.00 2.57 -17.84
C ASP A 31 13.37 1.22 -18.20
N ARG A 32 13.51 0.21 -17.33
CA ARG A 32 12.98 -1.14 -17.57
C ARG A 32 11.46 -1.22 -17.45
N LEU A 33 10.86 -0.49 -16.51
CA LEU A 33 9.40 -0.38 -16.41
C LEU A 33 8.80 0.29 -17.65
N VAL A 34 9.48 1.29 -18.21
CA VAL A 34 9.09 1.95 -19.46
C VAL A 34 9.23 0.99 -20.63
N GLU A 35 10.35 0.28 -20.75
CA GLU A 35 10.55 -0.71 -21.83
C GLU A 35 9.50 -1.83 -21.82
N LYS A 36 9.16 -2.36 -20.64
CA LYS A 36 8.32 -3.55 -20.52
C LYS A 36 6.83 -3.23 -20.51
N TYR A 37 6.42 -2.13 -19.89
CA TYR A 37 5.01 -1.80 -19.67
C TYR A 37 4.61 -0.40 -20.15
N GLY A 38 5.56 0.45 -20.59
CA GLY A 38 5.29 1.82 -21.01
C GLY A 38 4.92 2.75 -19.86
N ILE A 39 5.33 2.44 -18.62
CA ILE A 39 5.00 3.21 -17.42
C ILE A 39 6.25 3.57 -16.62
N THR A 40 6.18 4.69 -15.90
CA THR A 40 7.22 5.14 -14.95
C THR A 40 7.08 4.44 -13.60
N LEU A 41 8.13 4.48 -12.77
CA LEU A 41 8.13 4.00 -11.39
C LEU A 41 6.99 4.61 -10.56
N ARG A 42 6.66 5.88 -10.79
CA ARG A 42 5.55 6.54 -10.08
C ARG A 42 4.21 5.89 -10.40
N GLN A 43 3.99 5.51 -11.66
CA GLN A 43 2.76 4.83 -12.10
C GLN A 43 2.78 3.36 -11.71
N ALA A 44 3.95 2.71 -11.75
CA ALA A 44 4.13 1.34 -11.30
C ALA A 44 3.91 1.20 -9.79
N ALA A 45 4.10 2.26 -9.00
CA ALA A 45 3.80 2.25 -7.58
C ALA A 45 2.30 2.20 -7.26
N GLU A 46 1.42 2.19 -8.26
CA GLU A 46 -0.01 1.86 -8.09
C GLU A 46 -0.30 0.40 -8.45
N ASP A 47 0.71 -0.35 -8.90
CA ASP A 47 0.64 -1.75 -9.33
C ASP A 47 1.94 -2.49 -8.93
N PHE A 48 2.01 -2.90 -7.66
CA PHE A 48 3.24 -3.44 -7.05
C PHE A 48 3.78 -4.67 -7.76
N GLN A 49 2.91 -5.45 -8.40
CA GLN A 49 3.33 -6.64 -9.13
C GLN A 49 4.33 -6.27 -10.26
N LYS A 50 4.14 -5.14 -10.93
CA LYS A 50 5.07 -4.69 -11.98
C LYS A 50 6.43 -4.28 -11.42
N ILE A 51 6.45 -3.69 -10.22
CA ILE A 51 7.71 -3.36 -9.55
C ILE A 51 8.42 -4.64 -9.11
N ASP A 52 7.72 -5.60 -8.50
CA ASP A 52 8.26 -6.90 -8.10
C ASP A 52 8.90 -7.62 -9.30
N GLU A 53 8.16 -7.75 -10.40
CA GLU A 53 8.63 -8.42 -11.62
C GLU A 53 9.95 -7.82 -12.11
N VAL A 54 10.07 -6.48 -12.16
CA VAL A 54 11.31 -5.82 -12.61
C VAL A 54 12.43 -5.91 -11.56
N LEU A 55 12.11 -5.84 -10.27
CA LEU A 55 13.11 -6.06 -9.21
C LEU A 55 13.69 -7.48 -9.28
N ARG A 56 12.86 -8.49 -9.52
CA ARG A 56 13.31 -9.88 -9.69
C ARG A 56 14.17 -10.08 -10.93
N GLU A 57 13.89 -9.37 -12.03
CA GLU A 57 14.75 -9.40 -13.22
C GLU A 57 16.18 -8.94 -12.92
N PHE A 58 16.35 -7.93 -12.06
CA PHE A 58 17.66 -7.38 -11.73
C PHE A 58 18.37 -8.07 -10.56
N PHE A 59 17.62 -8.50 -9.55
CA PHE A 59 18.17 -8.95 -8.27
C PHE A 59 17.92 -10.44 -7.99
N GLY A 60 17.15 -11.13 -8.83
CA GLY A 60 16.78 -12.54 -8.60
C GLY A 60 16.14 -12.73 -7.23
N GLU A 61 16.60 -13.73 -6.48
CA GLU A 61 16.15 -13.98 -5.09
C GLU A 61 16.43 -12.81 -4.13
N GLY A 62 17.41 -11.96 -4.44
CA GLY A 62 17.74 -10.77 -3.65
C GLY A 62 16.63 -9.70 -3.66
N ALA A 63 15.73 -9.75 -4.64
CA ALA A 63 14.58 -8.84 -4.73
C ALA A 63 13.71 -8.91 -3.47
N VAL A 64 13.48 -10.11 -2.94
CA VAL A 64 12.63 -10.34 -1.75
C VAL A 64 13.15 -9.55 -0.54
N GLY A 65 14.47 -9.46 -0.36
CA GLY A 65 15.08 -8.69 0.72
C GLY A 65 14.89 -7.18 0.55
N ILE A 66 14.96 -6.70 -0.69
CA ILE A 66 14.74 -5.30 -1.05
C ILE A 66 13.28 -4.93 -0.80
N GLU A 67 12.34 -5.74 -1.31
CA GLU A 67 10.90 -5.56 -1.10
C GLU A 67 10.56 -5.52 0.38
N ARG A 68 11.05 -6.50 1.15
CA ARG A 68 10.81 -6.54 2.59
C ARG A 68 11.28 -5.26 3.27
N LYS A 69 12.49 -4.79 2.95
CA LYS A 69 13.03 -3.54 3.55
C LYS A 69 12.19 -2.33 3.19
N ILE A 70 11.70 -2.27 1.95
CA ILE A 70 10.80 -1.21 1.49
C ILE A 70 9.47 -1.26 2.28
N PHE A 71 8.81 -2.42 2.32
CA PHE A 71 7.53 -2.56 3.01
C PHE A 71 7.66 -2.35 4.52
N GLU A 72 8.70 -2.88 5.17
CA GLU A 72 8.96 -2.70 6.61
C GLU A 72 9.19 -1.24 7.01
N SER A 73 9.56 -0.37 6.06
CA SER A 73 9.67 1.08 6.26
C SER A 73 8.30 1.77 6.26
N ILE A 74 7.30 1.19 5.58
CA ILE A 74 5.94 1.71 5.47
C ILE A 74 5.05 1.13 6.57
N CYS A 75 5.06 -0.20 6.72
CA CYS A 75 4.25 -0.93 7.69
C CYS A 75 4.90 -2.25 8.11
N THR A 76 4.58 -2.72 9.31
CA THR A 76 5.01 -4.04 9.80
C THR A 76 3.84 -4.82 10.35
N VAL A 77 3.75 -6.09 10.00
CA VAL A 77 2.80 -7.03 10.60
C VAL A 77 3.46 -7.70 11.79
N SER A 78 2.76 -7.75 12.91
CA SER A 78 3.21 -8.37 14.17
C SER A 78 2.16 -9.38 14.63
N LYS A 79 2.63 -10.48 15.22
CA LYS A 79 1.80 -11.53 15.79
C LYS A 79 2.20 -11.76 17.24
N ALA A 80 1.22 -11.89 18.13
CA ALA A 80 1.48 -12.29 19.50
C ALA A 80 1.97 -13.75 19.55
N LYS A 81 2.96 -14.03 20.40
CA LYS A 81 3.58 -15.37 20.47
C LYS A 81 2.65 -16.47 20.99
N ASN A 82 1.61 -16.08 21.74
CA ASN A 82 0.77 -17.00 22.52
C ASN A 82 -0.74 -16.82 22.25
N THR A 83 -1.12 -15.97 21.29
CA THR A 83 -2.51 -15.74 20.89
C THR A 83 -2.58 -15.67 19.36
N ASP A 84 -3.77 -15.86 18.80
CA ASP A 84 -4.00 -15.66 17.35
C ASP A 84 -4.16 -14.17 16.98
N GLU A 85 -3.75 -13.27 17.86
CA GLU A 85 -3.82 -11.83 17.61
C GLU A 85 -2.69 -11.38 16.68
N GLU A 86 -3.09 -10.78 15.56
CA GLU A 86 -2.22 -10.15 14.59
C GLU A 86 -2.59 -8.68 14.45
N TRP A 87 -1.59 -7.81 14.40
CA TRP A 87 -1.80 -6.38 14.16
C TRP A 87 -0.79 -5.83 13.16
N MET A 88 -1.21 -4.80 12.43
CA MET A 88 -0.34 -4.04 11.55
C MET A 88 0.02 -2.71 12.21
N THR A 89 1.31 -2.36 12.19
CA THR A 89 1.81 -1.05 12.59
C THR A 89 2.15 -0.25 11.34
N ILE A 90 1.46 0.86 11.11
CA ILE A 90 1.78 1.81 10.05
C ILE A 90 2.88 2.75 10.59
N LYS A 91 4.04 2.77 9.94
CA LYS A 91 5.18 3.61 10.31
C LYS A 91 5.21 4.93 9.54
N ASP A 92 4.62 4.95 8.35
CA ASP A 92 4.53 6.16 7.54
C ASP A 92 3.56 7.18 8.17
N SER A 93 4.07 8.39 8.44
CA SER A 93 3.31 9.45 9.09
C SER A 93 2.22 10.05 8.20
N ASN A 94 2.37 10.02 6.88
CA ASN A 94 1.36 10.51 5.94
C ASN A 94 0.18 9.55 5.90
N ILE A 95 0.44 8.24 5.82
CA ILE A 95 -0.61 7.22 5.90
C ILE A 95 -1.33 7.33 7.24
N SER A 96 -0.57 7.46 8.34
CA SER A 96 -1.15 7.64 9.68
C SER A 96 -2.08 8.85 9.75
N LYS A 97 -1.70 9.99 9.17
CA LYS A 97 -2.56 11.18 9.09
C LYS A 97 -3.82 10.94 8.26
N ILE A 98 -3.73 10.23 7.13
CA ILE A 98 -4.87 9.91 6.29
C ILE A 98 -5.88 9.04 7.06
N VAL A 99 -5.38 8.00 7.73
CA VAL A 99 -6.23 7.10 8.54
C VAL A 99 -6.89 7.87 9.68
N LEU A 100 -6.11 8.64 10.46
CA LEU A 100 -6.66 9.44 11.56
C LEU A 100 -7.66 10.50 11.09
N ALA A 101 -7.41 11.15 9.95
CA ALA A 101 -8.35 12.09 9.36
C ALA A 101 -9.66 11.41 8.93
N ALA A 102 -9.60 10.18 8.42
CA ALA A 102 -10.79 9.40 8.11
C ALA A 102 -11.59 9.03 9.38
N PHE A 103 -10.91 8.73 10.49
CA PHE A 103 -11.59 8.51 11.78
C PHE A 103 -12.16 9.79 12.42
N GLY A 104 -11.64 10.96 12.05
CA GLY A 104 -12.18 12.26 12.48
C GLY A 104 -13.40 12.74 11.69
N ASP A 105 -13.68 12.11 10.55
CA ASP A 105 -14.85 12.37 9.71
C ASP A 105 -15.96 11.38 10.07
N GLU A 106 -17.12 11.89 10.50
CA GLU A 106 -18.19 11.04 11.05
C GLU A 106 -18.73 10.02 10.04
N ASP A 107 -18.78 10.36 8.76
CA ASP A 107 -19.30 9.45 7.73
C ASP A 107 -18.26 8.37 7.39
N LYS A 108 -16.99 8.74 7.23
CA LYS A 108 -15.90 7.77 7.01
C LYS A 108 -15.69 6.87 8.22
N LYS A 109 -15.80 7.41 9.42
CA LYS A 109 -15.72 6.64 10.67
C LYS A 109 -16.83 5.59 10.74
N LYS A 110 -18.07 5.92 10.37
CA LYS A 110 -19.17 4.94 10.30
C LYS A 110 -18.85 3.83 9.31
N ILE A 111 -18.40 4.18 8.10
CA ILE A 111 -18.01 3.22 7.07
C ILE A 111 -16.95 2.25 7.60
N ILE A 112 -15.87 2.78 8.18
CA ILE A 112 -14.78 1.96 8.73
C ILE A 112 -15.31 1.07 9.86
N SER A 113 -16.12 1.62 10.77
CA SER A 113 -16.64 0.87 11.93
C SER A 113 -17.55 -0.28 11.54
N VAL A 114 -18.37 -0.11 10.49
CA VAL A 114 -19.21 -1.18 9.93
C VAL A 114 -18.35 -2.29 9.35
N LEU A 115 -17.35 -1.92 8.54
CA LEU A 115 -16.46 -2.85 7.84
C LEU A 115 -15.43 -3.54 8.75
N MET A 116 -15.23 -3.08 9.98
CA MET A 116 -14.34 -3.72 10.95
C MET A 116 -14.88 -5.06 11.47
N ASN A 117 -16.19 -5.27 11.42
CA ASN A 117 -16.83 -6.47 11.97
C ASN A 117 -17.19 -7.48 10.87
N GLU A 118 -17.82 -7.01 9.80
CA GLU A 118 -18.31 -7.86 8.72
C GLU A 118 -18.05 -7.23 7.35
N SER A 119 -17.87 -8.09 6.35
CA SER A 119 -17.73 -7.65 4.96
C SER A 119 -19.10 -7.35 4.39
N HIS A 120 -19.25 -6.18 3.77
CA HIS A 120 -20.49 -5.71 3.18
C HIS A 120 -20.25 -5.26 1.74
N ILE A 121 -21.27 -5.38 0.89
CA ILE A 121 -21.24 -4.73 -0.42
C ILE A 121 -21.46 -3.22 -0.27
N VAL A 122 -21.00 -2.44 -1.25
CA VAL A 122 -21.04 -0.96 -1.18
C VAL A 122 -22.45 -0.43 -0.89
N SER A 123 -23.49 -1.00 -1.50
CA SER A 123 -24.88 -0.58 -1.27
C SER A 123 -25.34 -0.78 0.18
N GLU A 124 -24.98 -1.92 0.78
CA GLU A 124 -25.29 -2.20 2.19
C GLU A 124 -24.59 -1.22 3.12
N VAL A 125 -23.31 -0.91 2.85
CA VAL A 125 -22.56 0.08 3.64
C VAL A 125 -23.24 1.44 3.60
N LEU A 126 -23.68 1.89 2.42
CA LEU A 126 -24.38 3.17 2.27
C LEU A 126 -25.71 3.20 3.03
N GLU A 127 -26.47 2.10 3.00
CA GLU A 127 -27.72 1.97 3.76
C GLU A 127 -27.47 1.95 5.28
N ILE A 128 -26.56 1.11 5.77
CA ILE A 128 -26.23 0.99 7.19
C ILE A 128 -25.69 2.32 7.76
N CYS A 129 -24.86 3.01 6.98
CA CYS A 129 -24.28 4.29 7.39
C CYS A 129 -25.23 5.49 7.19
N ASN A 130 -26.40 5.28 6.56
CA ASN A 130 -27.37 6.30 6.19
C ASN A 130 -26.73 7.43 5.35
N LEU A 131 -25.95 7.05 4.34
CA LEU A 131 -25.24 7.96 3.44
C LEU A 131 -26.07 8.22 2.17
N PRO A 132 -25.94 9.40 1.54
CA PRO A 132 -26.63 9.69 0.29
C PRO A 132 -26.25 8.70 -0.81
N GLN A 133 -27.26 8.16 -1.49
CA GLN A 133 -27.06 7.40 -2.73
C GLN A 133 -27.15 8.38 -3.91
N THR A 134 -26.09 8.47 -4.72
CA THR A 134 -26.04 9.25 -5.97
C THR A 134 -25.94 8.33 -7.18
#